data_AF-A0AAF3ELR7-F1
#
_entry.id   AF-A0AAF3ELR7-F1
#
_cell.length_a   1.000
_cell.length_b   1.000
_cell.length_c   1.000
_cell.angle_alpha   90.00
_cell.angle_beta   90.00
_cell.angle_gamma   90.00
#
_symmetry.space_group_name_H-M   'P 1'
#
loop_
_entity.id
_entity.type
_entity.pdbx_description
1 polymer ?
#
loop_
_entity_poly.entity_id
_entity_poly.type
_entity_poly.pdbx_seq_one_letter_code
_entity_poly.pdbx_strand_id
1 'polypeptide(L)'
;MDSLATSYQKTLEKKLDGAKALAEWGPGRFVTTNASGLIVENPCVFNGKKFCYRPLGRIGSKTIRLDGLPFSSSLEKYIADLPENSNLSIEKASDRELLEKLTIVTYASENHFDEVKMMLITWRRSQPTVRIVFFSMGLQDTQMKELQTLCNVTVRRLDFDKYPPHVKNFRNYAFKIAVMRESYLEFPFFFIMDTSLRPTVPADFLSFLRASAKKEIHPFAMTHPTNRSNSELTHFGMYAYLDIVKTLNNRRQFEAGSVLIRQDPYSAEILKWAILCAFTKECIDPLERRCNVTRGISSCHQYDQSMLNILTYNALQEFPQWESKVSHWPHDKANKVRRDELWIGDLPKEILCI
;
A
#
# COMPACT_ATOMS: atom_id res chain seq x y z
N MET A 1 -20.18 30.17 -16.46
CA MET A 1 -18.79 29.75 -16.14
C MET A 1 -18.34 30.24 -14.77
N ASP A 2 -18.99 31.24 -14.17
CA ASP A 2 -18.61 31.80 -12.85
C ASP A 2 -19.04 30.98 -11.61
N SER A 3 -20.00 30.05 -11.72
CA SER A 3 -20.48 29.27 -10.57
C SER A 3 -19.51 28.16 -10.13
N LEU A 4 -18.69 27.61 -11.05
CA LEU A 4 -17.70 26.58 -10.76
C LEU A 4 -16.43 27.16 -10.11
N ALA A 5 -16.02 28.37 -10.52
CA ALA A 5 -14.90 29.08 -9.90
C ALA A 5 -15.21 29.46 -8.44
N THR A 6 -16.44 29.93 -8.19
CA THR A 6 -16.91 30.30 -6.84
C THR A 6 -17.01 29.09 -5.89
N SER A 7 -17.39 27.91 -6.42
CA SER A 7 -17.41 26.65 -5.66
C SER A 7 -16.00 26.16 -5.30
N TYR A 8 -15.06 26.27 -6.24
CA TYR A 8 -13.65 25.93 -6.00
C TYR A 8 -12.99 26.86 -4.98
N GLN A 9 -13.33 28.16 -5.02
CA GLN A 9 -12.82 29.18 -4.11
C GLN A 9 -13.37 29.01 -2.69
N LYS A 10 -14.68 28.75 -2.54
CA LYS A 10 -15.28 28.36 -1.24
C LYS A 10 -14.73 27.04 -0.69
N THR A 11 -14.37 26.11 -1.57
CA THR A 11 -13.71 24.85 -1.17
C THR A 11 -12.28 25.13 -0.69
N LEU A 12 -11.56 26.06 -1.31
CA LEU A 12 -10.24 26.52 -0.87
C LEU A 12 -10.28 27.33 0.44
N GLU A 13 -11.31 28.15 0.65
CA GLU A 13 -11.53 28.83 1.93
C GLU A 13 -11.85 27.83 3.03
N LYS A 14 -12.66 26.79 2.74
CA LYS A 14 -12.80 25.63 3.63
C LYS A 14 -11.50 24.82 3.83
N LYS A 15 -10.59 24.78 2.86
CA LYS A 15 -9.24 24.18 3.02
C LYS A 15 -8.39 25.00 3.98
N LEU A 16 -8.48 26.33 3.92
CA LEU A 16 -7.83 27.23 4.86
C LEU A 16 -8.44 27.16 6.25
N ASP A 17 -9.76 27.05 6.37
CA ASP A 17 -10.42 26.89 7.66
C ASP A 17 -10.25 25.48 8.25
N GLY A 18 -10.14 24.44 7.42
CA GLY A 18 -9.75 23.09 7.86
C GLY A 18 -8.28 23.01 8.26
N ALA A 19 -7.39 23.72 7.55
CA ALA A 19 -5.98 23.86 7.93
C ALA A 19 -5.81 24.76 9.16
N LYS A 20 -6.66 25.77 9.36
CA LYS A 20 -6.72 26.58 10.60
C LYS A 20 -7.32 25.79 11.75
N ALA A 21 -8.32 24.94 11.52
CA ALA A 21 -8.84 24.02 12.53
C ALA A 21 -7.78 22.96 12.92
N LEU A 22 -6.93 22.53 11.98
CA LEU A 22 -5.74 21.73 12.26
C LEU A 22 -4.63 22.54 12.97
N ALA A 23 -4.54 23.86 12.75
CA ALA A 23 -3.66 24.75 13.51
C ALA A 23 -4.19 25.05 14.93
N GLU A 24 -5.52 24.97 15.14
CA GLU A 24 -6.19 25.04 16.44
C GLU A 24 -6.10 23.71 17.20
N TRP A 25 -5.91 22.59 16.50
CA TRP A 25 -5.42 21.33 17.07
C TRP A 25 -3.90 21.40 17.28
N GLY A 26 -3.49 22.38 18.10
CA GLY A 26 -2.25 22.43 18.85
C GLY A 26 -0.95 22.17 18.08
N PRO A 27 -0.10 23.19 17.85
CA PRO A 27 1.33 22.92 17.84
C PRO A 27 1.66 22.29 19.21
N GLY A 28 1.88 20.99 19.22
CA GLY A 28 2.69 20.37 20.26
C GLY A 28 3.99 21.17 20.31
N ARG A 29 4.09 22.05 21.31
CA ARG A 29 5.26 22.88 21.57
C ARG A 29 6.47 21.95 21.72
N PHE A 30 7.28 21.80 20.68
CA PHE A 30 8.70 21.57 20.87
C PHE A 30 9.37 22.94 21.04
N VAL A 31 9.05 23.58 22.17
CA VAL A 31 9.87 24.64 22.73
C VAL A 31 10.38 24.09 24.04
N THR A 32 11.49 23.35 23.99
CA THR A 32 12.25 23.05 25.21
C THR A 32 13.02 24.33 25.54
N THR A 33 12.72 24.91 26.70
CA THR A 33 13.40 26.13 27.15
C THR A 33 14.73 25.73 27.79
N ASN A 34 15.83 26.22 27.25
CA ASN A 34 17.03 26.47 28.03
C ASN A 34 17.50 27.91 27.76
N ALA A 35 18.26 28.46 28.71
CA ALA A 35 18.46 29.89 28.89
C ALA A 35 19.33 30.61 27.83
N SER A 36 19.46 30.12 26.59
CA SER A 36 20.58 30.54 25.71
C SER A 36 20.30 30.79 24.22
N GLY A 37 19.04 30.82 23.75
CA GLY A 37 18.72 31.32 22.40
C GLY A 37 18.13 30.28 21.45
N LEU A 38 17.23 30.76 20.58
CA LEU A 38 16.34 29.97 19.73
C LEU A 38 17.08 29.13 18.68
N ILE A 39 16.95 27.80 18.78
CA ILE A 39 17.05 26.90 17.63
C ILE A 39 15.62 26.45 17.33
N VAL A 40 15.04 26.93 16.22
CA VAL A 40 13.79 26.38 15.69
C VAL A 40 14.15 25.06 15.02
N GLU A 41 13.92 23.92 15.70
CA GLU A 41 14.05 22.63 15.04
C GLU A 41 13.04 22.56 13.89
N ASN A 42 13.54 22.25 12.69
CA ASN A 42 12.69 22.07 11.53
C ASN A 42 11.75 20.89 11.80
N PRO A 43 10.41 21.08 11.87
CA PRO A 43 9.49 20.01 12.21
C PRO A 43 9.47 18.88 11.16
N CYS A 44 10.05 19.13 9.99
CA CYS A 44 10.22 18.15 8.92
C CYS A 44 11.51 17.33 9.03
N VAL A 45 12.36 17.55 10.03
CA VAL A 45 13.62 16.82 10.21
C VAL A 45 13.72 16.28 11.64
N PHE A 46 13.89 14.96 11.76
CA PHE A 46 14.12 14.29 13.03
C PHE A 46 15.24 13.26 12.85
N ASN A 47 16.27 13.30 13.71
CA ASN A 47 17.47 12.44 13.59
C ASN A 47 18.08 12.45 12.18
N GLY A 48 18.10 13.61 11.52
CA GLY A 48 18.61 13.77 10.15
C GLY A 48 17.72 13.21 9.04
N LYS A 49 16.58 12.58 9.39
CA LYS A 49 15.61 12.04 8.43
C LYS A 49 14.47 13.02 8.19
N LYS A 50 13.94 13.01 6.96
CA LYS A 50 12.78 13.83 6.58
C LYS A 50 11.45 13.20 7.01
N PHE A 51 10.60 14.00 7.62
CA PHE A 51 9.25 13.67 8.12
C PHE A 51 8.14 14.52 7.50
N CYS A 52 8.45 15.41 6.56
CA CYS A 52 7.45 16.01 5.68
C CYS A 52 7.61 15.48 4.27
N TYR A 53 6.51 15.03 3.68
CA TYR A 53 6.55 14.54 2.31
C TYR A 53 6.82 15.69 1.35
N ARG A 54 7.71 15.43 0.40
CA ARG A 54 7.93 16.29 -0.75
C ARG A 54 8.02 15.41 -1.98
N PRO A 55 7.10 15.55 -2.96
CA PRO A 55 7.17 14.74 -4.17
C PRO A 55 8.51 14.97 -4.87
N LEU A 56 9.14 13.89 -5.34
CA LEU A 56 10.30 13.95 -6.22
C LEU A 56 9.85 14.54 -7.56
N GLY A 57 10.66 15.37 -8.21
CA GLY A 57 10.34 15.91 -9.55
C GLY A 57 10.70 17.38 -9.75
N ARG A 58 11.35 17.67 -10.88
CA ARG A 58 11.57 19.01 -11.40
C ARG A 58 10.39 19.40 -12.27
N ILE A 59 9.54 20.31 -11.79
CA ILE A 59 8.65 21.08 -12.66
C ILE A 59 9.30 22.45 -12.76
N GLY A 60 9.52 22.92 -13.99
CA GLY A 60 10.40 24.05 -14.34
C GLY A 60 10.43 25.20 -13.32
N SER A 61 11.65 25.69 -13.09
CA SER A 61 12.18 26.86 -12.35
C SER A 61 11.33 27.84 -11.51
N LYS A 62 10.01 27.68 -11.33
CA LYS A 62 9.14 28.70 -10.69
C LYS A 62 8.06 28.21 -9.74
N THR A 63 7.92 26.90 -9.46
CA THR A 63 6.92 26.43 -8.49
C THR A 63 7.55 26.14 -7.13
N ILE A 64 7.26 26.98 -6.14
CA ILE A 64 7.55 26.70 -4.72
C ILE A 64 6.70 25.47 -4.34
N ARG A 65 7.33 24.31 -4.15
CA ARG A 65 6.65 23.14 -3.56
C ARG A 65 6.65 23.34 -2.05
N LEU A 66 5.44 23.37 -1.46
CA LEU A 66 5.28 23.36 -0.02
C LEU A 66 5.44 21.93 0.48
N ASP A 67 6.14 21.77 1.60
CA ASP A 67 6.17 20.49 2.30
C ASP A 67 4.77 20.12 2.78
N GLY A 68 4.45 18.84 2.73
CA GLY A 68 3.28 18.32 3.44
C GLY A 68 3.40 18.55 4.96
N LEU A 69 2.29 18.38 5.66
CA LEU A 69 2.29 18.42 7.12
C LEU A 69 3.30 17.42 7.70
N PRO A 70 3.97 17.77 8.80
CA PRO A 70 4.95 16.89 9.43
C PRO A 70 4.27 15.65 10.01
N PHE A 71 4.86 14.49 9.76
CA PHE A 71 4.54 13.27 10.48
C PHE A 71 5.23 13.24 11.84
N SER A 72 4.60 12.58 12.83
CA SER A 72 5.17 12.45 14.17
C SER A 72 6.51 11.72 14.16
N SER A 73 7.51 12.27 14.86
CA SER A 73 8.82 11.64 15.05
C SER A 73 8.74 10.28 15.77
N SER A 74 7.69 10.03 16.55
CA SER A 74 7.44 8.73 17.19
C SER A 74 7.26 7.58 16.19
N LEU A 75 7.01 7.90 14.91
CA LEU A 75 6.92 6.91 13.85
C LEU A 75 8.29 6.49 13.28
N GLU A 76 9.39 7.12 13.69
CA GLU A 76 10.74 6.77 13.22
C GLU A 76 11.04 5.28 13.38
N LYS A 77 10.63 4.70 14.51
CA LYS A 77 10.84 3.28 14.83
C LYS A 77 10.26 2.31 13.79
N TYR A 78 9.29 2.74 12.98
CA TYR A 78 8.68 1.91 11.94
C TYR A 78 9.39 2.01 10.58
N ILE A 79 10.27 3.00 10.40
CA ILE A 79 10.96 3.25 9.12
C ILE A 79 12.47 3.13 9.23
N ALA A 80 13.01 3.04 10.46
CA ALA A 80 14.46 3.05 10.70
C ALA A 80 15.19 1.80 10.19
N ASP A 81 14.48 0.69 10.04
CA ASP A 81 14.99 -0.63 9.67
C ASP A 81 14.67 -1.02 8.22
N LEU A 82 14.04 -0.13 7.43
CA LEU A 82 13.72 -0.44 6.04
C LEU A 82 15.01 -0.61 5.22
N PRO A 83 15.22 -1.74 4.55
CA PRO A 83 16.38 -1.94 3.70
C PRO A 83 16.28 -1.03 2.47
N GLU A 84 17.24 -0.13 2.32
CA GLU A 84 17.32 0.76 1.15
C GLU A 84 17.87 0.06 -0.09
N ASN A 85 18.61 -1.04 0.08
CA ASN A 85 19.19 -1.82 -1.00
C ASN A 85 18.87 -3.30 -0.85
N SER A 86 18.72 -3.99 -1.98
CA SER A 86 18.61 -5.45 -2.02
C SER A 86 19.83 -6.07 -2.66
N ASN A 87 20.32 -7.17 -2.08
CA ASN A 87 21.30 -8.05 -2.73
C ASN A 87 20.64 -9.06 -3.69
N LEU A 88 19.35 -8.89 -3.98
CA LEU A 88 18.60 -9.75 -4.88
C LEU A 88 19.06 -9.56 -6.33
N SER A 89 19.75 -10.56 -6.86
CA SER A 89 20.01 -10.67 -8.30
C SER A 89 19.00 -11.63 -8.94
N ILE A 90 18.09 -11.07 -9.74
CA ILE A 90 17.05 -11.81 -10.49
C ILE A 90 16.90 -11.36 -11.94
N GLU A 91 17.70 -10.41 -12.40
CA GLU A 91 17.62 -9.82 -13.74
C GLU A 91 17.75 -10.86 -14.87
N LYS A 92 18.51 -11.93 -14.60
CA LYS A 92 18.77 -13.05 -15.53
C LYS A 92 18.12 -14.36 -15.08
N ALA A 93 17.29 -14.33 -14.04
CA ALA A 93 16.65 -15.53 -13.51
C ALA A 93 15.69 -16.13 -14.55
N SER A 94 15.71 -17.45 -14.67
CA SER A 94 14.67 -18.23 -15.34
C SER A 94 13.33 -18.09 -14.60
N ASP A 95 12.22 -18.47 -15.24
CA ASP A 95 10.89 -18.44 -14.62
C ASP A 95 10.83 -19.25 -13.33
N ARG A 96 11.48 -20.41 -13.33
CA ARG A 96 11.57 -21.28 -12.17
C ARG A 96 12.28 -20.57 -11.02
N GLU A 97 13.44 -19.97 -11.28
CA GLU A 97 14.20 -19.22 -10.27
C GLU A 97 13.43 -17.98 -9.76
N LEU A 98 12.67 -17.31 -10.64
CA LEU A 98 11.80 -16.20 -10.23
C LEU A 98 10.71 -16.67 -9.26
N LEU A 99 10.04 -17.78 -9.56
CA LEU A 99 9.01 -18.37 -8.70
C LEU A 99 9.58 -18.89 -7.38
N GLU A 100 10.77 -19.48 -7.38
CA GLU A 100 11.46 -19.94 -6.17
C GLU A 100 11.86 -18.79 -5.24
N LYS A 101 12.19 -17.61 -5.80
CA LYS A 101 12.54 -16.40 -5.04
C LYS A 101 11.33 -15.57 -4.64
N LEU A 102 10.20 -15.72 -5.33
CA LEU A 102 8.98 -15.00 -5.05
C LEU A 102 8.30 -15.51 -3.78
N THR A 103 7.84 -14.57 -2.94
CA THR A 103 6.92 -14.87 -1.84
C THR A 103 5.55 -14.25 -2.11
N ILE A 104 4.49 -15.05 -2.14
CA ILE A 104 3.12 -14.53 -2.14
C ILE A 104 2.77 -14.18 -0.71
N VAL A 105 2.28 -12.97 -0.50
CA VAL A 105 1.83 -12.48 0.81
C VAL A 105 0.34 -12.21 0.73
N THR A 106 -0.41 -12.74 1.68
CA THR A 106 -1.85 -12.49 1.78
C THR A 106 -2.28 -12.40 3.24
N TYR A 107 -3.51 -11.93 3.47
CA TYR A 107 -4.03 -11.66 4.81
C TYR A 107 -5.54 -11.74 4.82
N ALA A 108 -6.12 -12.05 5.98
CA ALA A 108 -7.56 -11.95 6.18
C ALA A 108 -7.95 -11.87 7.65
N SER A 109 -9.13 -11.31 7.89
CA SER A 109 -9.90 -11.53 9.11
C SER A 109 -10.76 -12.79 9.00
N GLU A 110 -11.24 -13.28 10.14
CA GLU A 110 -12.00 -14.54 10.27
C GLU A 110 -13.21 -14.62 9.31
N ASN A 111 -13.91 -13.50 9.08
CA ASN A 111 -15.09 -13.45 8.22
C ASN A 111 -14.80 -13.65 6.71
N HIS A 112 -13.53 -13.76 6.31
CA HIS A 112 -13.09 -14.05 4.94
C HIS A 112 -12.38 -15.42 4.83
N PHE A 113 -12.52 -16.31 5.83
CA PHE A 113 -11.79 -17.58 5.87
C PHE A 113 -11.99 -18.46 4.62
N ASP A 114 -13.21 -18.54 4.08
CA ASP A 114 -13.46 -19.32 2.86
C ASP A 114 -12.76 -18.72 1.63
N GLU A 115 -12.63 -17.39 1.56
CA GLU A 115 -11.88 -16.73 0.48
C GLU A 115 -10.39 -17.07 0.56
N VAL A 116 -9.84 -17.10 1.78
CA VAL A 116 -8.45 -17.51 2.04
C VAL A 116 -8.22 -18.92 1.54
N LYS A 117 -9.06 -19.88 1.97
CA LYS A 117 -8.92 -21.28 1.55
C LYS A 117 -8.90 -21.40 0.04
N MET A 118 -9.84 -20.77 -0.66
CA MET A 118 -9.87 -20.82 -2.12
C MET A 118 -8.60 -20.25 -2.75
N MET A 119 -8.16 -19.08 -2.32
CA MET A 119 -6.95 -18.47 -2.88
C MET A 119 -5.73 -19.36 -2.68
N LEU A 120 -5.55 -19.93 -1.48
CA LEU A 120 -4.44 -20.83 -1.19
C LEU A 120 -4.52 -22.11 -2.02
N ILE A 121 -5.70 -22.73 -2.11
CA ILE A 121 -5.93 -23.93 -2.95
C ILE A 121 -5.61 -23.63 -4.43
N THR A 122 -6.06 -22.49 -4.96
CA THR A 122 -5.76 -22.08 -6.34
C THR A 122 -4.24 -21.97 -6.56
N TRP A 123 -3.52 -21.33 -5.65
CA TRP A 123 -2.06 -21.25 -5.73
C TRP A 123 -1.39 -22.62 -5.60
N ARG A 124 -1.85 -23.51 -4.72
CA ARG A 124 -1.26 -24.86 -4.58
C ARG A 124 -1.50 -25.74 -5.80
N ARG A 125 -2.67 -25.66 -6.43
CA ARG A 125 -2.97 -26.39 -7.66
C ARG A 125 -2.14 -25.90 -8.85
N SER A 126 -1.87 -24.59 -8.92
CA SER A 126 -1.20 -23.99 -10.09
C SER A 126 0.31 -23.83 -9.93
N GLN A 127 0.79 -23.56 -8.72
CA GLN A 127 2.19 -23.30 -8.39
C GLN A 127 2.53 -23.88 -7.00
N PRO A 128 2.69 -25.21 -6.89
CA PRO A 128 2.87 -25.90 -5.61
C PRO A 128 4.15 -25.51 -4.87
N THR A 129 5.18 -25.04 -5.59
CA THR A 129 6.49 -24.70 -5.03
C THR A 129 6.62 -23.26 -4.53
N VAL A 130 5.70 -22.37 -4.94
CA VAL A 130 5.76 -20.95 -4.55
C VAL A 130 5.55 -20.81 -3.04
N ARG A 131 6.39 -20.01 -2.38
CA ARG A 131 6.22 -19.72 -0.96
C ARG A 131 5.03 -18.80 -0.75
N ILE A 132 4.16 -19.13 0.20
CA ILE A 132 3.06 -18.27 0.62
C ILE A 132 3.20 -17.95 2.10
N VAL A 133 3.06 -16.68 2.46
CA VAL A 133 2.93 -16.21 3.84
C VAL A 133 1.56 -15.58 4.02
N PHE A 134 0.79 -16.15 4.94
CA PHE A 134 -0.53 -15.68 5.31
C PHE A 134 -0.49 -14.99 6.68
N PHE A 135 -0.91 -13.73 6.73
CA PHE A 135 -1.09 -12.97 7.97
C PHE A 135 -2.55 -13.03 8.44
N SER A 136 -2.78 -13.76 9.52
CA SER A 136 -4.04 -13.79 10.27
C SER A 136 -4.28 -12.47 10.97
N MET A 137 -5.44 -11.87 10.73
CA MET A 137 -5.93 -10.68 11.42
C MET A 137 -7.06 -11.01 12.41
N GLY A 138 -7.02 -12.21 12.99
CA GLY A 138 -7.99 -12.66 14.00
C GLY A 138 -8.61 -14.02 13.75
N LEU A 139 -8.02 -14.89 12.91
CA LEU A 139 -8.49 -16.26 12.76
C LEU A 139 -8.32 -17.05 14.08
N GLN A 140 -9.21 -18.02 14.28
CA GLN A 140 -9.14 -19.01 15.35
C GLN A 140 -7.94 -19.93 15.15
N ASP A 141 -7.42 -20.51 16.24
CA ASP A 141 -6.31 -21.46 16.17
C ASP A 141 -6.64 -22.69 15.31
N THR A 142 -7.89 -23.15 15.31
CA THR A 142 -8.35 -24.27 14.48
C THR A 142 -8.26 -23.94 12.99
N GLN A 143 -8.72 -22.76 12.59
CA GLN A 143 -8.62 -22.26 11.23
C GLN A 143 -7.14 -22.09 10.80
N MET A 144 -6.30 -21.54 11.68
CA MET A 144 -4.88 -21.39 11.38
C MET A 144 -4.18 -22.74 11.21
N LYS A 145 -4.48 -23.72 12.08
CA LYS A 145 -3.96 -25.10 11.96
C LYS A 145 -4.42 -25.75 10.66
N GLU A 146 -5.67 -25.54 10.25
CA GLU A 146 -6.17 -26.03 8.96
C GLU A 146 -5.35 -25.47 7.79
N LEU A 147 -5.09 -24.16 7.75
CA LEU A 147 -4.27 -23.56 6.69
C LEU A 147 -2.81 -24.02 6.72
N GLN A 148 -2.26 -24.34 7.89
CA GLN A 148 -0.90 -24.86 8.06
C GLN A 148 -0.72 -26.28 7.49
N THR A 149 -1.80 -27.00 7.20
CA THR A 149 -1.72 -28.31 6.52
C THR A 149 -1.30 -28.20 5.06
N LEU A 150 -1.38 -27.01 4.45
CA LEU A 150 -0.99 -26.78 3.06
C LEU A 150 0.52 -26.62 2.93
N CYS A 151 1.11 -27.29 1.95
CA CYS A 151 2.54 -27.18 1.67
C CYS A 151 2.98 -25.77 1.28
N ASN A 152 4.18 -25.37 1.70
CA ASN A 152 4.78 -24.07 1.40
C ASN A 152 3.90 -22.87 1.81
N VAL A 153 3.03 -23.05 2.81
CA VAL A 153 2.22 -22.00 3.44
C VAL A 153 2.71 -21.77 4.87
N THR A 154 3.13 -20.55 5.17
CA THR A 154 3.44 -20.12 6.55
C THR A 154 2.31 -19.23 7.05
N VAL A 155 1.68 -19.63 8.15
CA VAL A 155 0.59 -18.89 8.79
C VAL A 155 1.12 -18.15 10.01
N ARG A 156 0.92 -16.83 10.06
CA ARG A 156 1.40 -15.94 11.14
C ARG A 156 0.26 -15.08 11.66
N ARG A 157 0.32 -14.64 12.93
CA ARG A 157 -0.59 -13.61 13.44
C ARG A 157 0.02 -12.23 13.20
N LEU A 158 -0.76 -11.27 12.73
CA LEU A 158 -0.35 -9.87 12.74
C LEU A 158 -0.52 -9.31 14.17
N ASP A 159 0.59 -8.93 14.78
CA ASP A 159 0.60 -8.36 16.13
C ASP A 159 0.24 -6.87 16.06
N PHE A 160 -1.04 -6.56 16.30
CA PHE A 160 -1.56 -5.19 16.24
C PHE A 160 -1.07 -4.30 17.39
N ASP A 161 -0.60 -4.87 18.49
CA ASP A 161 -0.15 -4.09 19.66
C ASP A 161 1.17 -3.34 19.37
N LYS A 162 1.88 -3.74 18.31
CA LYS A 162 3.05 -3.03 17.80
C LYS A 162 2.72 -1.72 17.08
N TYR A 163 1.46 -1.49 16.70
CA TYR A 163 1.06 -0.41 15.79
C TYR A 163 0.10 0.59 16.44
N PRO A 164 -0.09 1.79 15.87
CA PRO A 164 -1.11 2.71 16.36
C PRO A 164 -2.51 2.07 16.38
N PRO A 165 -3.38 2.41 17.36
CA PRO A 165 -4.65 1.72 17.57
C PRO A 165 -5.57 1.67 16.33
N HIS A 166 -5.55 2.70 15.48
CA HIS A 166 -6.39 2.74 14.27
C HIS A 166 -5.96 1.75 13.19
N VAL A 167 -4.75 1.17 13.27
CA VAL A 167 -4.31 0.12 12.32
C VAL A 167 -5.16 -1.14 12.45
N LYS A 168 -5.71 -1.42 13.64
CA LYS A 168 -6.65 -2.52 13.88
C LYS A 168 -8.06 -2.26 13.31
N ASN A 169 -8.36 -1.05 12.86
CA ASN A 169 -9.63 -0.75 12.18
C ASN A 169 -9.56 -1.18 10.71
N PHE A 170 -10.04 -2.38 10.39
CA PHE A 170 -9.98 -2.91 9.02
C PHE A 170 -10.73 -2.08 7.97
N ARG A 171 -11.53 -1.08 8.36
CA ARG A 171 -12.23 -0.19 7.42
C ARG A 171 -11.34 0.86 6.76
N ASN A 172 -10.21 1.22 7.39
CA ASN A 172 -9.27 2.21 6.85
C ASN A 172 -8.09 1.58 6.10
N TYR A 173 -8.02 0.25 6.06
CA TYR A 173 -6.97 -0.51 5.36
C TYR A 173 -5.53 -0.23 5.76
N ALA A 174 -5.27 0.50 6.86
CA ALA A 174 -3.92 0.80 7.33
C ALA A 174 -3.12 -0.47 7.69
N PHE A 175 -3.82 -1.55 8.10
CA PHE A 175 -3.22 -2.85 8.34
C PHE A 175 -2.47 -3.41 7.13
N LYS A 176 -2.90 -3.09 5.90
CA LYS A 176 -2.24 -3.58 4.69
C LYS A 176 -0.79 -3.10 4.65
N ILE A 177 -0.56 -1.84 5.06
CA ILE A 177 0.78 -1.24 5.13
C ILE A 177 1.62 -1.86 6.26
N ALA A 178 1.00 -2.24 7.37
CA ALA A 178 1.70 -3.05 8.39
C ALA A 178 2.16 -4.39 7.81
N VAL A 179 1.31 -5.09 7.05
CA VAL A 179 1.71 -6.33 6.37
C VAL A 179 2.81 -6.07 5.32
N MET A 180 2.70 -4.98 4.53
CA MET A 180 3.75 -4.59 3.58
C MET A 180 5.09 -4.38 4.26
N ARG A 181 5.10 -3.70 5.41
CA ARG A 181 6.30 -3.45 6.22
C ARG A 181 6.94 -4.76 6.69
N GLU A 182 6.18 -5.61 7.38
CA GLU A 182 6.70 -6.88 7.89
C GLU A 182 7.25 -7.76 6.76
N SER A 183 6.56 -7.75 5.62
CA SER A 183 6.99 -8.50 4.42
C SER A 183 8.25 -7.91 3.79
N TYR A 184 8.38 -6.58 3.74
CA TYR A 184 9.53 -5.90 3.14
C TYR A 184 10.81 -6.07 3.95
N LEU A 185 10.71 -6.24 5.27
CA LEU A 185 11.85 -6.53 6.14
C LEU A 185 12.43 -7.93 5.92
N GLU A 186 11.61 -8.88 5.46
CA GLU A 186 12.00 -10.29 5.34
C GLU A 186 12.20 -10.75 3.89
N PHE A 187 11.37 -10.28 2.97
CA PHE A 187 11.31 -10.78 1.60
C PHE A 187 11.81 -9.72 0.60
N PRO A 188 12.89 -10.01 -0.14
CA PRO A 188 13.39 -9.08 -1.15
C PRO A 188 12.52 -9.01 -2.40
N PHE A 189 11.64 -9.99 -2.63
CA PHE A 189 10.73 -10.04 -3.77
C PHE A 189 9.44 -10.74 -3.38
N PHE A 190 8.35 -9.97 -3.30
CA PHE A 190 7.07 -10.50 -2.85
C PHE A 190 5.90 -9.84 -3.55
N PHE A 191 4.78 -10.54 -3.60
CA PHE A 191 3.54 -10.07 -4.20
C PHE A 191 2.44 -10.12 -3.14
N ILE A 192 1.98 -8.95 -2.71
CA ILE A 192 0.82 -8.82 -1.82
C ILE A 192 -0.47 -8.94 -2.61
N MET A 193 -1.37 -9.78 -2.14
CA MET A 193 -2.65 -10.05 -2.77
C MET A 193 -3.79 -10.15 -1.75
N ASP A 194 -4.88 -9.43 -2.01
CA ASP A 194 -6.16 -9.59 -1.33
C ASP A 194 -6.72 -11.00 -1.56
N THR A 195 -7.38 -11.56 -0.54
CA THR A 195 -7.92 -12.94 -0.57
C THR A 195 -9.07 -13.14 -1.54
N SER A 196 -9.66 -12.05 -2.03
CA SER A 196 -10.72 -12.06 -3.03
C SER A 196 -10.19 -12.31 -4.46
N LEU A 197 -8.87 -12.21 -4.67
CA LEU A 197 -8.26 -12.42 -5.97
C LEU A 197 -8.15 -13.91 -6.31
N ARG A 198 -8.41 -14.24 -7.57
CA ARG A 198 -8.20 -15.59 -8.12
C ARG A 198 -7.18 -15.47 -9.26
N PRO A 199 -5.92 -15.87 -9.05
CA PRO A 199 -4.93 -15.81 -10.11
C PRO A 199 -5.31 -16.82 -11.19
N THR A 200 -5.56 -16.33 -12.40
CA THR A 200 -5.73 -17.14 -13.61
C THR A 200 -4.52 -16.89 -14.51
N VAL A 201 -4.03 -17.96 -15.15
CA VAL A 201 -2.95 -17.94 -16.15
C VAL A 201 -1.53 -17.60 -15.61
N PRO A 202 -0.68 -18.62 -15.37
CA PRO A 202 0.72 -18.42 -14.96
C PRO A 202 1.58 -17.62 -15.95
N ALA A 203 1.27 -17.63 -17.25
CA ALA A 203 2.11 -17.02 -18.28
C ALA A 203 2.16 -15.48 -18.20
N ASP A 204 1.03 -14.83 -17.96
CA ASP A 204 0.96 -13.37 -17.82
C ASP A 204 1.57 -12.93 -16.49
N PHE A 205 1.33 -13.70 -15.43
CA PHE A 205 1.98 -13.51 -14.14
C PHE A 205 3.50 -13.58 -14.27
N LEU A 206 4.04 -14.63 -14.90
CA LEU A 206 5.48 -14.78 -15.16
C LEU A 206 6.02 -13.62 -16.00
N SER A 207 5.29 -13.17 -17.02
CA SER A 207 5.68 -12.02 -17.83
C SER A 207 5.80 -10.74 -17.01
N PHE A 208 4.87 -10.54 -16.07
CA PHE A 208 4.92 -9.42 -15.13
C PHE A 208 6.11 -9.53 -14.17
N LEU A 209 6.38 -10.72 -13.61
CA LEU A 209 7.56 -10.95 -12.76
C LEU A 209 8.86 -10.69 -13.52
N ARG A 210 8.98 -11.16 -14.77
CA ARG A 210 10.16 -10.90 -15.63
C ARG A 210 10.36 -9.42 -15.87
N ALA A 211 9.28 -8.68 -16.15
CA ALA A 211 9.36 -7.24 -16.36
C ALA A 211 9.88 -6.51 -15.10
N SER A 212 9.44 -6.93 -13.91
CA SER A 212 9.96 -6.41 -12.64
C SER A 212 11.43 -6.78 -12.42
N ALA A 213 11.78 -8.03 -12.68
CA ALA A 213 13.14 -8.54 -12.53
C ALA A 213 14.13 -7.83 -13.45
N LYS A 214 13.75 -7.58 -14.70
CA LYS A 214 14.53 -6.83 -15.70
C LYS A 214 14.50 -5.30 -15.48
N LYS A 215 13.83 -4.82 -14.43
CA LYS A 215 13.67 -3.38 -14.12
C LYS A 215 13.00 -2.60 -15.26
N GLU A 216 12.15 -3.28 -16.02
CA GLU A 216 11.36 -2.66 -17.08
C GLU A 216 10.11 -1.96 -16.55
N ILE A 217 9.72 -2.31 -15.33
CA ILE A 217 8.64 -1.69 -14.56
C ILE A 217 9.20 -1.27 -13.19
N HIS A 218 8.58 -0.26 -12.58
CA HIS A 218 8.88 0.21 -11.21
C HIS A 218 8.85 -0.95 -10.20
N PRO A 219 9.77 -1.00 -9.21
CA PRO A 219 9.90 -2.09 -8.24
C PRO A 219 8.73 -2.19 -7.24
N PHE A 220 7.84 -1.19 -7.21
CA PHE A 220 6.60 -1.17 -6.44
C PHE A 220 5.42 -1.03 -7.41
N ALA A 221 4.66 -2.10 -7.63
CA ALA A 221 3.77 -2.26 -8.78
C ALA A 221 2.36 -2.73 -8.46
N MET A 222 1.37 -1.85 -8.66
CA MET A 222 -0.05 -2.16 -8.59
C MET A 222 -0.57 -2.59 -9.97
N THR A 223 -1.35 -3.66 -10.10
CA THR A 223 -1.60 -4.27 -11.41
C THR A 223 -2.92 -3.90 -12.09
N HIS A 224 -3.89 -3.27 -11.40
CA HIS A 224 -5.25 -3.09 -11.95
C HIS A 224 -5.72 -1.64 -11.91
N PRO A 225 -5.90 -0.97 -13.06
CA PRO A 225 -6.51 0.35 -13.08
C PRO A 225 -8.01 0.25 -12.82
N THR A 226 -8.54 1.21 -12.06
CA THR A 226 -9.97 1.45 -11.88
C THR A 226 -10.51 2.38 -12.97
N ASN A 227 -11.83 2.54 -13.03
CA ASN A 227 -12.49 3.46 -13.96
C ASN A 227 -12.58 4.90 -13.44
N ARG A 228 -11.99 5.21 -12.28
CA ARG A 228 -12.10 6.52 -11.62
C ARG A 228 -10.73 7.12 -11.43
N SER A 229 -10.68 8.45 -11.44
CA SER A 229 -9.43 9.16 -11.21
C SER A 229 -9.05 9.18 -9.74
N ASN A 230 -7.76 9.36 -9.45
CA ASN A 230 -7.27 9.47 -8.08
C ASN A 230 -7.90 10.65 -7.33
N SER A 231 -8.16 11.77 -8.00
CA SER A 231 -8.80 12.96 -7.42
C SER A 231 -10.26 12.74 -7.01
N GLU A 232 -10.97 11.83 -7.66
CA GLU A 232 -12.35 11.46 -7.30
C GLU A 232 -12.44 10.55 -6.07
N LEU A 233 -11.41 9.71 -5.89
CA LEU A 233 -11.38 8.65 -4.89
C LEU A 233 -10.47 8.98 -3.69
N THR A 234 -9.95 10.20 -3.61
CA THR A 234 -9.04 10.63 -2.54
C THR A 234 -9.59 11.85 -1.82
N HIS A 235 -9.68 11.75 -0.49
CA HIS A 235 -10.11 12.85 0.34
C HIS A 235 -9.02 13.93 0.45
N PHE A 236 -9.42 15.21 0.46
CA PHE A 236 -8.48 16.32 0.47
C PHE A 236 -7.53 16.36 1.68
N GLY A 237 -7.96 15.82 2.82
CA GLY A 237 -7.13 15.75 4.03
C GLY A 237 -5.84 14.95 3.84
N MET A 238 -5.86 13.94 2.96
CA MET A 238 -4.65 13.18 2.63
C MET A 238 -3.61 14.06 1.89
N TYR A 239 -4.06 14.97 1.02
CA TYR A 239 -3.14 15.89 0.32
C TYR A 239 -2.48 16.92 1.24
N ALA A 240 -3.00 17.13 2.45
CA ALA A 240 -2.33 17.97 3.44
C ALA A 240 -1.00 17.32 3.88
N TYR A 241 -0.93 16.00 3.91
CA TYR A 241 0.27 15.24 4.25
C TYR A 241 1.06 14.81 3.01
N LEU A 242 0.38 14.35 1.97
CA LEU A 242 0.96 13.80 0.75
C LEU A 242 0.58 14.66 -0.45
N ASP A 243 1.38 15.68 -0.75
CA ASP A 243 1.16 16.49 -1.95
C ASP A 243 1.30 15.64 -3.23
N ILE A 244 0.58 16.02 -4.28
CA ILE A 244 0.63 15.31 -5.57
C ILE A 244 0.81 16.30 -6.70
N VAL A 245 1.61 15.91 -7.69
CA VAL A 245 1.67 16.66 -8.94
C VAL A 245 0.26 16.71 -9.56
N LYS A 246 -0.31 17.92 -9.63
CA LYS A 246 -1.71 18.15 -10.03
C LYS A 246 -2.09 17.49 -11.36
N THR A 247 -1.17 17.44 -12.32
CA THR A 247 -1.40 16.79 -13.63
C THR A 247 -1.52 15.27 -13.55
N LEU A 248 -0.97 14.64 -12.50
CA LEU A 248 -1.05 13.20 -12.26
C LEU A 248 -2.30 12.82 -11.48
N ASN A 249 -2.89 13.76 -10.74
CA ASN A 249 -4.03 13.46 -9.87
C ASN A 249 -5.32 13.10 -10.62
N ASN A 250 -5.42 13.45 -11.90
CA ASN A 250 -6.56 13.10 -12.74
C ASN A 250 -6.39 11.75 -13.47
N ARG A 251 -5.29 11.02 -13.21
CA ARG A 251 -5.07 9.69 -13.78
C ARG A 251 -5.91 8.63 -13.06
N ARG A 252 -6.16 7.51 -13.76
CA ARG A 252 -6.96 6.37 -13.28
C ARG A 252 -6.27 5.67 -12.13
N GLN A 253 -6.90 5.68 -10.96
CA GLN A 253 -6.35 5.05 -9.77
C GLN A 253 -6.18 3.54 -9.99
N PHE A 254 -5.05 2.98 -9.58
CA PHE A 254 -4.81 1.54 -9.54
C PHE A 254 -5.26 0.94 -8.22
N GLU A 255 -5.71 -0.31 -8.23
CA GLU A 255 -6.17 -1.03 -7.06
C GLU A 255 -5.01 -1.47 -6.17
N ALA A 256 -5.17 -1.34 -4.86
CA ALA A 256 -4.18 -1.76 -3.86
C ALA A 256 -4.33 -3.23 -3.45
N GLY A 257 -5.22 -3.98 -4.09
CA GLY A 257 -5.45 -5.39 -3.78
C GLY A 257 -4.40 -6.34 -4.37
N SER A 258 -3.56 -5.87 -5.29
CA SER A 258 -2.47 -6.64 -5.89
C SER A 258 -1.26 -5.74 -6.11
N VAL A 259 -0.22 -5.92 -5.28
CA VAL A 259 1.01 -5.13 -5.33
C VAL A 259 2.24 -6.03 -5.34
N LEU A 260 3.01 -6.00 -6.42
CA LEU A 260 4.33 -6.61 -6.50
C LEU A 260 5.37 -5.62 -5.96
N ILE A 261 6.20 -6.09 -5.04
CA ILE A 261 7.23 -5.27 -4.39
C ILE A 261 8.56 -6.01 -4.45
N ARG A 262 9.56 -5.33 -5.00
CA ARG A 262 10.97 -5.71 -4.96
C ARG A 262 11.69 -4.73 -4.05
N GLN A 263 12.54 -5.23 -3.16
CA GLN A 263 13.45 -4.38 -2.39
C GLN A 263 14.35 -3.61 -3.35
N ASP A 264 14.35 -2.30 -3.18
CA ASP A 264 14.91 -1.32 -4.10
C ASP A 264 14.78 0.06 -3.43
N PRO A 265 15.72 1.01 -3.64
CA PRO A 265 15.62 2.34 -3.06
C PRO A 265 14.28 3.04 -3.32
N TYR A 266 13.68 2.85 -4.50
CA TYR A 266 12.38 3.44 -4.81
C TYR A 266 11.23 2.80 -4.02
N SER A 267 11.27 1.47 -3.85
CA SER A 267 10.28 0.78 -3.01
C SER A 267 10.41 1.16 -1.54
N ALA A 268 11.64 1.33 -1.04
CA ALA A 268 11.90 1.75 0.33
C ALA A 268 11.34 3.15 0.58
N GLU A 269 11.55 4.08 -0.35
CA GLU A 269 11.02 5.45 -0.25
C GLU A 269 9.49 5.47 -0.29
N ILE A 270 8.85 4.74 -1.23
CA ILE A 270 7.37 4.63 -1.25
C ILE A 270 6.86 4.04 0.05
N LEU A 271 7.47 2.93 0.53
CA LEU A 271 7.01 2.25 1.72
C LEU A 271 7.21 3.11 2.99
N LYS A 272 8.29 3.87 3.08
CA LYS A 272 8.51 4.86 4.16
C LYS A 272 7.33 5.82 4.26
N TRP A 273 6.96 6.47 3.17
CA TRP A 273 5.86 7.45 3.18
C TRP A 273 4.49 6.80 3.35
N ALA A 274 4.31 5.59 2.81
CA ALA A 274 3.12 4.78 3.04
C ALA A 274 2.96 4.45 4.53
N ILE A 275 4.04 4.03 5.22
CA ILE A 275 4.05 3.76 6.66
C ILE A 275 3.70 5.01 7.45
N LEU A 276 4.37 6.14 7.16
CA LEU A 276 4.12 7.40 7.87
C LEU A 276 2.66 7.86 7.75
N CYS A 277 2.08 7.77 6.55
CA CYS A 277 0.68 8.13 6.34
C CYS A 277 -0.30 7.10 6.94
N ALA A 278 -0.11 5.81 6.70
CA ALA A 278 -0.97 4.76 7.26
C ALA A 278 -1.00 4.77 8.79
N PHE A 279 0.11 5.12 9.43
CA PHE A 279 0.25 5.17 10.88
C PHE A 279 -0.08 6.55 11.46
N THR A 280 -0.55 7.49 10.63
CA THR A 280 -1.12 8.78 11.03
C THR A 280 -2.60 8.81 10.65
N LYS A 281 -3.50 8.72 11.64
CA LYS A 281 -4.94 8.56 11.40
C LYS A 281 -5.51 9.63 10.47
N GLU A 282 -5.10 10.87 10.67
CA GLU A 282 -5.54 12.04 9.92
C GLU A 282 -5.05 12.03 8.46
N CYS A 283 -3.99 11.28 8.15
CA CYS A 283 -3.51 11.11 6.78
C CYS A 283 -4.28 10.01 6.04
N ILE A 284 -4.36 8.82 6.64
CA ILE A 284 -4.97 7.64 5.99
C ILE A 284 -6.49 7.66 6.01
N ASP A 285 -7.09 8.27 7.03
CA ASP A 285 -8.53 8.33 7.23
C ASP A 285 -8.97 9.70 7.81
N PRO A 286 -8.83 10.79 7.03
CA PRO A 286 -9.07 12.16 7.49
C PRO A 286 -10.50 12.47 7.96
N LEU A 287 -11.50 11.64 7.65
CA LEU A 287 -12.90 11.91 8.03
C LEU A 287 -13.71 10.68 8.45
N GLU A 288 -13.16 9.47 8.48
CA GLU A 288 -13.89 8.21 8.74
C GLU A 288 -15.14 8.03 7.86
N ARG A 289 -15.13 8.58 6.64
CA ARG A 289 -16.29 8.58 5.75
C ARG A 289 -16.15 7.53 4.67
N ARG A 290 -17.15 6.64 4.59
CA ARG A 290 -17.32 5.73 3.46
C ARG A 290 -17.65 6.48 2.18
N CYS A 291 -17.22 5.90 1.07
CA CYS A 291 -17.54 6.37 -0.27
C CYS A 291 -19.03 6.55 -0.49
N ASN A 292 -19.45 7.80 -0.71
CA ASN A 292 -20.74 8.08 -1.32
C ASN A 292 -20.53 8.66 -2.72
N VAL A 293 -20.43 7.74 -3.68
CA VAL A 293 -20.07 8.01 -5.08
C VAL A 293 -21.03 8.99 -5.78
N THR A 294 -22.21 9.23 -5.22
CA THR A 294 -23.21 10.16 -5.77
C THR A 294 -22.88 11.65 -5.55
N ARG A 295 -21.93 12.00 -4.67
CA ARG A 295 -21.70 13.39 -4.22
C ARG A 295 -20.48 14.11 -4.83
N GLY A 296 -19.98 13.67 -5.99
CA GLY A 296 -18.93 14.38 -6.73
C GLY A 296 -17.50 14.18 -6.20
N ILE A 297 -16.56 15.04 -6.64
CA ILE A 297 -15.11 14.96 -6.33
C ILE A 297 -14.88 15.02 -4.81
N SER A 298 -13.96 14.20 -4.28
CA SER A 298 -13.60 14.13 -2.85
C SER A 298 -14.73 13.66 -1.90
N SER A 299 -15.81 13.07 -2.43
CA SER A 299 -16.87 12.43 -1.62
C SER A 299 -16.64 10.94 -1.34
N CYS A 300 -15.60 10.38 -1.95
CA CYS A 300 -15.16 9.00 -1.78
C CYS A 300 -13.67 8.98 -1.44
N HIS A 301 -13.31 8.13 -0.48
CA HIS A 301 -11.95 7.91 -0.06
C HIS A 301 -11.64 6.42 -0.05
N GLN A 302 -10.62 6.02 -0.81
CA GLN A 302 -10.16 4.63 -0.90
C GLN A 302 -8.89 4.40 -0.06
N TYR A 303 -8.66 5.19 0.98
CA TYR A 303 -7.65 4.98 2.02
C TYR A 303 -6.24 4.61 1.48
N ASP A 304 -5.80 3.37 1.69
CA ASP A 304 -4.51 2.83 1.26
C ASP A 304 -4.34 2.94 -0.26
N GLN A 305 -5.38 2.67 -1.03
CA GLN A 305 -5.36 2.83 -2.47
C GLN A 305 -5.11 4.28 -2.88
N SER A 306 -5.72 5.26 -2.20
CA SER A 306 -5.49 6.69 -2.47
C SER A 306 -4.05 7.07 -2.20
N MET A 307 -3.55 6.68 -1.05
CA MET A 307 -2.19 6.94 -0.61
C MET A 307 -1.17 6.31 -1.56
N LEU A 308 -1.29 5.02 -1.87
CA LEU A 308 -0.36 4.32 -2.75
C LEU A 308 -0.33 4.91 -4.15
N ASN A 309 -1.47 5.36 -4.69
CA ASN A 309 -1.50 6.03 -6.00
C ASN A 309 -0.83 7.41 -5.98
N ILE A 310 -1.01 8.21 -4.93
CA ILE A 310 -0.26 9.47 -4.79
C ILE A 310 1.24 9.19 -4.84
N LEU A 311 1.69 8.23 -4.03
CA LEU A 311 3.11 7.92 -3.87
C LEU A 311 3.71 7.34 -5.16
N THR A 312 3.06 6.37 -5.79
CA THR A 312 3.56 5.78 -7.04
C THR A 312 3.51 6.77 -8.19
N TYR A 313 2.46 7.57 -8.34
CA TYR A 313 2.42 8.60 -9.39
C TYR A 313 3.51 9.64 -9.24
N ASN A 314 3.76 10.12 -8.03
CA ASN A 314 4.85 11.06 -7.83
C ASN A 314 6.21 10.44 -8.21
N ALA A 315 6.39 9.13 -7.98
CA ALA A 315 7.57 8.38 -8.45
C ALA A 315 7.58 8.16 -9.98
N LEU A 316 6.44 8.14 -10.68
CA LEU A 316 6.37 7.99 -12.14
C LEU A 316 7.01 9.14 -12.94
N GLN A 317 7.27 10.28 -12.31
CA GLN A 317 8.05 11.35 -12.95
C GLN A 317 9.45 10.87 -13.38
N GLU A 318 9.94 9.79 -12.79
CA GLU A 318 11.22 9.16 -13.12
C GLU A 318 11.06 7.96 -14.07
N PHE A 319 9.83 7.46 -14.29
CA PHE A 319 9.51 6.24 -15.06
C PHE A 319 8.23 6.36 -15.91
N PRO A 320 8.20 7.23 -16.95
CA PRO A 320 6.98 7.53 -17.71
C PRO A 320 6.38 6.35 -18.51
N GLN A 321 7.17 5.32 -18.84
CA GLN A 321 6.72 4.11 -19.55
C GLN A 321 5.94 3.10 -18.69
N TRP A 322 5.71 3.40 -17.41
CA TRP A 322 5.10 2.49 -16.46
C TRP A 322 3.66 2.06 -16.81
N GLU A 323 2.78 3.03 -17.08
CA GLU A 323 1.34 2.75 -17.23
C GLU A 323 1.03 1.83 -18.41
N SER A 324 1.82 1.93 -19.49
CA SER A 324 1.63 1.10 -20.68
C SER A 324 2.09 -0.35 -20.50
N LYS A 325 2.96 -0.62 -19.51
CA LYS A 325 3.49 -1.98 -19.24
C LYS A 325 2.77 -2.71 -18.10
N VAL A 326 2.11 -1.99 -17.21
CA VAL A 326 1.44 -2.56 -16.03
C VAL A 326 0.02 -3.06 -16.30
N SER A 327 -0.59 -2.69 -17.43
CA SER A 327 -2.00 -2.96 -17.71
C SER A 327 -2.37 -4.42 -18.08
N HIS A 328 -1.56 -5.43 -17.74
CA HIS A 328 -1.65 -6.74 -18.40
C HIS A 328 -1.55 -7.98 -17.50
N TRP A 329 -1.72 -7.90 -16.17
CA TRP A 329 -2.01 -9.13 -15.44
C TRP A 329 -3.52 -9.32 -15.32
N PRO A 330 -4.17 -10.27 -16.02
CA PRO A 330 -5.56 -10.60 -15.78
C PRO A 330 -5.69 -11.38 -14.46
N HIS A 331 -6.62 -10.96 -13.61
CA HIS A 331 -7.14 -11.79 -12.51
C HIS A 331 -8.66 -11.64 -12.47
N ASP A 332 -9.36 -12.69 -12.04
CA ASP A 332 -10.79 -12.60 -11.76
C ASP A 332 -11.00 -12.19 -10.30
N LYS A 333 -11.89 -11.21 -10.09
CA LYS A 333 -12.51 -10.99 -8.78
C LYS A 333 -13.61 -12.03 -8.65
N ALA A 334 -13.54 -12.83 -7.58
CA ALA A 334 -14.33 -14.05 -7.38
C ALA A 334 -15.72 -14.08 -8.08
N ASN A 335 -15.88 -14.99 -9.04
CA ASN A 335 -17.18 -15.59 -9.35
C ASN A 335 -17.62 -16.44 -8.14
N LYS A 336 -18.93 -16.47 -7.85
CA LYS A 336 -19.54 -17.21 -6.72
C LYS A 336 -19.00 -18.64 -6.63
N VAL A 337 -18.35 -18.96 -5.51
CA VAL A 337 -17.70 -20.26 -5.23
C VAL A 337 -18.75 -21.35 -5.02
N ARG A 338 -18.54 -22.54 -5.60
CA ARG A 338 -19.29 -23.74 -5.24
C ARG A 338 -18.68 -24.36 -3.97
N ARG A 339 -19.52 -24.68 -2.97
CA ARG A 339 -19.07 -25.07 -1.62
C ARG A 339 -18.29 -26.39 -1.57
N ASP A 340 -18.42 -27.22 -2.60
CA ASP A 340 -17.73 -28.51 -2.77
C ASP A 340 -16.23 -28.36 -3.05
N GLU A 341 -15.75 -27.20 -3.50
CA GLU A 341 -14.32 -26.97 -3.79
C GLU A 341 -13.51 -26.46 -2.58
N LEU A 342 -14.13 -26.32 -1.39
CA LEU A 342 -13.57 -25.68 -0.19
C LEU A 342 -12.97 -26.63 0.86
N TRP A 343 -13.07 -27.94 0.66
CA TRP A 343 -12.59 -28.92 1.63
C TRP A 343 -11.12 -29.26 1.38
N ILE A 344 -10.24 -28.87 2.32
CA ILE A 344 -8.78 -29.05 2.19
C ILE A 344 -8.38 -30.53 2.31
N GLY A 345 -9.12 -31.34 3.08
CA GLY A 345 -8.76 -32.74 3.32
C GLY A 345 -8.84 -33.66 2.09
N ASP A 346 -9.55 -33.26 1.03
CA ASP A 346 -9.69 -34.02 -0.23
C ASP A 346 -8.65 -33.57 -1.27
N LEU A 347 -7.76 -32.65 -0.89
CA LEU A 347 -6.70 -32.22 -1.79
C LEU A 347 -5.67 -33.35 -1.99
N PRO A 348 -5.11 -33.46 -3.21
CA PRO A 348 -4.03 -34.40 -3.49
C PRO A 348 -2.89 -34.28 -2.47
N LYS A 349 -2.25 -35.41 -2.14
CA LYS A 349 -1.17 -35.48 -1.14
C LYS A 349 0.02 -34.59 -1.50
N GLU A 350 0.20 -34.24 -2.77
CA GLU A 350 1.25 -33.34 -3.23
C GLU A 350 1.01 -31.87 -2.82
N ILE A 351 -0.23 -31.53 -2.43
CA ILE A 351 -0.63 -30.20 -1.95
C ILE A 351 -0.61 -30.11 -0.41
N LEU A 352 -0.82 -31.25 0.27
CA LEU A 352 -0.87 -31.34 1.73
C LEU A 352 0.50 -31.73 2.30
N CYS A 353 0.91 -31.06 3.38
CA CYS A 353 2.16 -31.31 4.11
C CYS A 353 1.89 -31.97 5.46
N ILE A 354 0.99 -32.96 5.46
CA ILE A 354 0.57 -33.75 6.63
C ILE A 354 1.11 -35.18 6.59
#